data_AF-A0A811PBA1-F1
#
_entry.id   AF-A0A811PBA1-F1
#
_cell.length_a   1.000
_cell.length_b   1.000
_cell.length_c   1.000
_cell.angle_alpha   90.00
_cell.angle_beta   90.00
_cell.angle_gamma   90.00
#
_symmetry.space_group_name_H-M   'P 1'
#
loop_
_entity.id
_entity.type
_entity.pdbx_description
1 polymer ?
#
loop_
_entity_poly.entity_id
_entity_poly.type
_entity_poly.pdbx_seq_one_letter_code
_entity_poly.pdbx_strand_id
1 'polypeptide(L)'
;MARMGREGRRLWPSCAFLFWRALGSILMGFSAIDRVLVLHAMQRGVTVPCVLPPRVGTLVVESRYQMMDLSTTSVLAAKAYKYKAESLVKEYLLADSYVSYTAVLGGILMCKMAYDITSIISLLYYKGYGSLTKTQKLEWNNRGMSTIHAIFITVMSVYLVFFSNLFSDQLDGPVTFRSSNLSIFTLGVSVGYFIADLAMIFWAYPSLGGMEYVLHHMLSLISVVFAMYSGEGQLYTYMCLISEITTPGINLRWFLDTAGMKKSKAYLVNGFTMFVAWLVARIILFVYLFYHIYFHYDQVKQMHTFSCILVFSVPTILLVMNIMWFAKILRGLKKTLAKRQ
;
A
#
# COMPACT_ATOMS: atom_id res chain seq x y z
N MET A 1 1.72 -37.16 -5.97
CA MET A 1 0.39 -36.53 -6.14
C MET A 1 0.35 -35.84 -7.49
N ALA A 2 -0.05 -36.58 -8.53
CA ALA A 2 -0.18 -36.09 -9.90
C ALA A 2 -1.59 -36.43 -10.38
N ARG A 3 -2.50 -35.46 -10.28
CA ARG A 3 -3.80 -35.34 -10.98
C ARG A 3 -4.49 -34.07 -10.48
N MET A 4 -4.04 -32.91 -10.96
CA MET A 4 -4.92 -31.76 -11.13
C MET A 4 -5.03 -31.52 -12.63
N GLY A 5 -6.25 -31.69 -13.13
CA GLY A 5 -6.59 -31.88 -14.53
C GLY A 5 -6.39 -30.63 -15.39
N ARG A 6 -6.32 -30.89 -16.69
CA ARG A 6 -6.11 -29.92 -17.78
C ARG A 6 -7.15 -28.78 -17.86
N GLU A 7 -8.21 -28.80 -17.06
CA GLU A 7 -9.24 -27.75 -17.03
C GLU A 7 -8.81 -26.46 -16.33
N GLY A 8 -7.95 -26.53 -15.30
CA GLY A 8 -7.45 -25.33 -14.61
C GLY A 8 -6.59 -24.41 -15.50
N ARG A 9 -6.02 -24.94 -16.58
CA ARG A 9 -5.22 -24.17 -17.55
C ARG A 9 -6.06 -23.35 -18.54
N ARG A 10 -7.37 -23.63 -18.69
CA ARG A 10 -8.25 -22.90 -19.62
C ARG A 10 -8.99 -21.72 -18.99
N LEU A 11 -9.23 -21.73 -17.68
CA LEU A 11 -9.84 -20.62 -16.94
C LEU A 11 -8.83 -19.53 -16.50
N TRP A 12 -7.56 -19.89 -16.35
CA TRP A 12 -6.52 -18.97 -15.86
C TRP A 12 -6.17 -17.80 -16.80
N PRO A 13 -6.09 -17.98 -18.14
CA PRO A 13 -5.88 -16.85 -19.06
C PRO A 13 -7.00 -15.82 -18.95
N SER A 14 -8.24 -16.26 -18.68
CA SER A 14 -9.40 -15.39 -18.55
C SER A 14 -9.36 -14.55 -17.27
N CYS A 15 -8.90 -15.10 -16.14
CA CYS A 15 -8.74 -14.33 -14.90
C CYS A 15 -7.60 -13.31 -14.95
N ALA A 16 -6.44 -13.68 -15.53
CA ALA A 16 -5.32 -12.76 -15.73
C ALA A 16 -5.67 -11.63 -16.73
N PHE A 17 -6.45 -11.96 -17.76
CA PHE A 17 -6.97 -10.97 -18.71
C PHE A 17 -8.00 -10.04 -18.07
N LEU A 18 -8.91 -10.56 -17.23
CA LEU A 18 -9.87 -9.74 -16.47
C LEU A 18 -9.16 -8.84 -15.44
N PHE A 19 -8.08 -9.31 -14.81
CA PHE A 19 -7.24 -8.49 -13.93
C PHE A 19 -6.56 -7.33 -14.70
N TRP A 20 -5.95 -7.60 -15.86
CA TRP A 20 -5.36 -6.53 -16.67
C TRP A 20 -6.40 -5.58 -17.26
N ARG A 21 -7.60 -6.08 -17.58
CA ARG A 21 -8.71 -5.24 -18.05
C ARG A 21 -9.29 -4.39 -16.92
N ALA A 22 -9.39 -4.91 -15.70
CA ALA A 22 -9.83 -4.17 -14.53
C ALA A 22 -8.80 -3.10 -14.10
N LEU A 23 -7.51 -3.45 -14.10
CA LEU A 23 -6.44 -2.48 -13.84
C LEU A 23 -6.36 -1.43 -14.96
N GLY A 24 -6.54 -1.83 -16.22
CA GLY A 24 -6.65 -0.93 -17.36
C GLY A 24 -7.86 0.01 -17.25
N SER A 25 -9.01 -0.44 -16.76
CA SER A 25 -10.17 0.41 -16.50
C SER A 25 -9.96 1.41 -15.36
N ILE A 26 -9.24 1.00 -14.30
CA ILE A 26 -8.84 1.89 -13.20
C ILE A 26 -7.84 2.95 -13.70
N LEU A 27 -6.93 2.58 -14.61
CA LEU A 27 -5.94 3.49 -15.21
C LEU A 27 -6.50 4.35 -16.35
N MET A 28 -7.56 3.93 -17.05
CA MET A 28 -8.19 4.67 -18.15
C MET A 28 -9.33 5.60 -17.72
N GLY A 29 -9.84 5.48 -16.49
CA GLY A 29 -10.75 6.47 -15.89
C GLY A 29 -10.18 7.89 -15.80
N PHE A 30 -8.87 8.03 -16.03
CA PHE A 30 -8.13 9.30 -16.00
C PHE A 30 -8.30 10.19 -17.24
N SER A 31 -8.72 9.68 -18.41
CA SER A 31 -8.73 10.50 -19.65
C SER A 31 -9.98 11.35 -19.88
N ALA A 32 -11.08 11.09 -19.15
CA ALA A 32 -12.37 11.78 -19.39
C ALA A 32 -12.49 13.13 -18.65
N ILE A 33 -11.83 13.27 -17.50
CA ILE A 33 -11.92 14.48 -16.66
C ILE A 33 -11.04 15.61 -17.20
N ASP A 34 -9.94 15.28 -17.87
CA ASP A 34 -8.99 16.28 -18.39
C ASP A 34 -9.47 17.02 -19.65
N ARG A 35 -10.40 16.44 -20.43
CA ARG A 35 -10.92 17.10 -21.65
C ARG A 35 -11.97 18.17 -21.38
N VAL A 36 -12.64 18.13 -20.23
CA VAL A 36 -13.71 19.10 -19.91
C VAL A 36 -13.14 20.41 -19.34
N LEU A 37 -11.99 20.35 -18.65
CA LEU A 37 -11.39 21.53 -18.02
C LEU A 37 -10.56 22.40 -18.97
N VAL A 38 -9.93 21.82 -20.00
CA VAL A 38 -9.10 22.59 -20.95
C VAL A 38 -9.95 23.36 -21.98
N LEU A 39 -11.14 22.86 -22.34
CA LEU A 39 -12.05 23.53 -23.28
C LEU A 39 -12.77 24.76 -22.68
N HIS A 40 -12.84 24.90 -21.35
CA HIS A 40 -13.47 26.05 -20.70
C HIS A 40 -12.50 27.20 -20.40
N ALA A 41 -11.18 26.96 -20.43
CA ALA A 41 -10.16 27.96 -20.12
C ALA A 41 -9.78 28.86 -21.32
N MET A 42 -10.15 28.49 -22.56
CA MET A 42 -9.79 29.27 -23.76
C MET A 42 -10.86 30.27 -24.22
N GLN A 43 -11.95 30.49 -23.47
CA GLN A 43 -13.10 31.29 -23.93
C GLN A 43 -13.30 32.65 -23.27
N ARG A 44 -12.36 33.15 -22.45
CA ARG A 44 -12.47 34.51 -21.87
C ARG A 44 -11.18 35.30 -22.02
N GLY A 45 -11.01 35.91 -23.20
CA GLY A 45 -10.15 37.07 -23.35
C GLY A 45 -10.86 38.30 -22.77
N VAL A 46 -10.25 38.96 -21.79
CA VAL A 46 -10.71 40.25 -21.27
C VAL A 46 -9.54 41.23 -21.33
N THR A 47 -9.65 42.19 -22.25
CA THR A 47 -8.85 43.42 -22.30
C THR A 47 -9.50 44.48 -21.40
N VAL A 48 -8.68 45.30 -20.73
CA VAL A 48 -9.12 46.42 -19.88
C VAL A 48 -8.56 47.72 -20.45
N PRO A 49 -9.37 48.78 -20.63
CA PRO A 49 -8.85 50.13 -20.65
C PRO A 49 -9.44 51.03 -19.55
N CYS A 50 -8.57 51.96 -19.16
CA CYS A 50 -8.60 52.93 -18.06
C CYS A 50 -9.49 54.15 -18.36
N VAL A 51 -10.13 54.74 -17.34
CA VAL A 51 -10.83 56.05 -17.44
C VAL A 51 -10.55 56.92 -16.19
N LEU A 52 -10.13 58.17 -16.42
CA LEU A 52 -9.86 59.25 -15.45
C LEU A 52 -11.16 59.99 -15.03
N PRO A 53 -11.18 60.74 -13.91
CA PRO A 53 -12.41 61.22 -13.25
C PRO A 53 -12.83 62.65 -13.66
N PRO A 54 -14.07 63.06 -13.32
CA PRO A 54 -14.26 64.43 -12.84
C PRO A 54 -15.21 64.61 -11.63
N ARG A 55 -14.77 65.58 -10.81
CA ARG A 55 -15.39 66.56 -9.88
C ARG A 55 -16.77 66.36 -9.21
N VAL A 56 -16.74 66.82 -7.96
CA VAL A 56 -17.72 66.88 -6.87
C VAL A 56 -19.01 67.65 -7.19
N GLY A 57 -20.15 67.13 -6.73
CA GLY A 57 -21.37 67.89 -6.46
C GLY A 57 -22.59 67.03 -6.08
N THR A 58 -23.24 67.40 -4.98
CA THR A 58 -24.62 67.06 -4.51
C THR A 58 -24.81 65.84 -3.59
N LEU A 59 -24.85 66.15 -2.28
CA LEU A 59 -25.28 65.28 -1.18
C LEU A 59 -26.79 65.00 -1.25
N VAL A 60 -27.21 63.83 -0.73
CA VAL A 60 -28.58 63.32 -0.45
C VAL A 60 -29.11 62.19 -1.35
N VAL A 61 -28.51 61.87 -2.51
CA VAL A 61 -28.79 60.59 -3.23
C VAL A 61 -27.78 59.47 -2.87
N GLU A 62 -26.78 59.82 -2.05
CA GLU A 62 -25.60 58.98 -1.82
C GLU A 62 -25.82 57.84 -0.82
N SER A 63 -26.75 57.96 0.16
CA SER A 63 -26.85 56.93 1.22
C SER A 63 -27.49 55.62 0.75
N ARG A 64 -28.47 55.68 -0.18
CA ARG A 64 -29.13 54.47 -0.68
C ARG A 64 -28.26 53.75 -1.72
N TYR A 65 -27.56 54.50 -2.56
CA TYR A 65 -26.54 53.94 -3.46
C TYR A 65 -25.34 53.41 -2.69
N GLN A 66 -24.79 54.13 -1.71
CA GLN A 66 -23.69 53.62 -0.87
C GLN A 66 -24.09 52.38 -0.08
N MET A 67 -25.30 52.29 0.47
CA MET A 67 -25.74 51.11 1.23
C MET A 67 -25.97 49.89 0.32
N MET A 68 -26.48 50.12 -0.89
CA MET A 68 -26.64 49.08 -1.91
C MET A 68 -25.28 48.65 -2.48
N ASP A 69 -24.33 49.57 -2.62
CA ASP A 69 -22.96 49.31 -3.06
C ASP A 69 -22.13 48.63 -1.96
N LEU A 70 -22.33 48.99 -0.69
CA LEU A 70 -21.75 48.30 0.48
C LEU A 70 -22.29 46.87 0.61
N SER A 71 -23.60 46.70 0.42
CA SER A 71 -24.26 45.39 0.35
C SER A 71 -23.70 44.55 -0.81
N THR A 72 -23.58 45.13 -2.01
CA THR A 72 -23.06 44.44 -3.19
C THR A 72 -21.59 44.06 -3.03
N THR A 73 -20.78 44.96 -2.45
CA THR A 73 -19.36 44.73 -2.13
C THR A 73 -19.21 43.63 -1.08
N SER A 74 -20.08 43.59 -0.07
CA SER A 74 -20.07 42.52 0.95
C SER A 74 -20.44 41.15 0.37
N VAL A 75 -21.40 41.10 -0.56
CA VAL A 75 -21.81 39.86 -1.26
C VAL A 75 -20.72 39.38 -2.22
N LEU A 76 -20.05 40.29 -2.92
CA LEU A 76 -18.92 39.97 -3.80
C LEU A 76 -17.71 39.47 -2.99
N ALA A 77 -17.41 40.10 -1.85
CA ALA A 77 -16.38 39.63 -0.92
C ALA A 77 -16.70 38.23 -0.40
N ALA A 78 -17.93 37.98 0.06
CA ALA A 78 -18.35 36.66 0.54
C ALA A 78 -18.23 35.57 -0.54
N LYS A 79 -18.59 35.89 -1.80
CA LYS A 79 -18.39 34.98 -2.94
C LYS A 79 -16.91 34.73 -3.23
N ALA A 80 -16.06 35.76 -3.15
CA ALA A 80 -14.61 35.61 -3.34
C ALA A 80 -13.97 34.76 -2.23
N TYR A 81 -14.38 34.93 -0.97
CA TYR A 81 -13.95 34.07 0.15
C TYR A 81 -14.40 32.63 -0.04
N LYS A 82 -15.67 32.41 -0.42
CA LYS A 82 -16.19 31.06 -0.72
C LYS A 82 -15.40 30.40 -1.85
N TYR A 83 -15.17 31.10 -2.95
CA TYR A 83 -14.39 30.59 -4.09
C TYR A 83 -12.94 30.27 -3.68
N LYS A 84 -12.30 31.14 -2.88
CA LYS A 84 -10.95 30.91 -2.39
C LYS A 84 -10.89 29.71 -1.44
N ALA A 85 -11.88 29.53 -0.57
CA ALA A 85 -11.98 28.36 0.30
C ALA A 85 -12.21 27.07 -0.51
N GLU A 86 -13.11 27.08 -1.50
CA GLU A 86 -13.33 25.95 -2.41
C GLU A 86 -12.08 25.60 -3.22
N SER A 87 -11.33 26.61 -3.69
CA SER A 87 -10.08 26.43 -4.40
C SER A 87 -9.00 25.82 -3.51
N LEU A 88 -8.85 26.31 -2.27
CA LEU A 88 -7.90 25.75 -1.30
C LEU A 88 -8.25 24.32 -0.90
N VAL A 89 -9.54 24.02 -0.69
CA VAL A 89 -10.01 22.66 -0.42
C VAL A 89 -9.71 21.75 -1.63
N LYS A 90 -9.94 22.24 -2.85
CA LYS A 90 -9.66 21.47 -4.07
C LYS A 90 -8.15 21.23 -4.26
N GLU A 91 -7.32 22.24 -4.06
CA GLU A 91 -5.86 22.10 -4.10
C GLU A 91 -5.35 21.11 -3.05
N TYR A 92 -5.89 21.18 -1.83
CA TYR A 92 -5.55 20.27 -0.74
C TYR A 92 -5.95 18.81 -1.05
N LEU A 93 -7.19 18.59 -1.49
CA LEU A 93 -7.69 17.26 -1.88
C LEU A 93 -6.94 16.67 -3.09
N LEU A 94 -6.55 17.53 -4.04
CA LEU A 94 -5.74 17.11 -5.18
C LEU A 94 -4.31 16.76 -4.73
N ALA A 95 -3.70 17.55 -3.84
CA ALA A 95 -2.37 17.29 -3.31
C ALA A 95 -2.29 15.91 -2.61
N ASP A 96 -3.26 15.57 -1.78
CA ASP A 96 -3.33 14.26 -1.10
C ASP A 96 -3.45 13.09 -2.11
N SER A 97 -4.18 13.31 -3.21
CA SER A 97 -4.30 12.34 -4.30
C SER A 97 -2.97 12.15 -5.05
N TYR A 98 -2.24 13.24 -5.35
CA TYR A 98 -0.94 13.16 -6.03
C TYR A 98 0.12 12.41 -5.21
N VAL A 99 0.16 12.61 -3.89
CA VAL A 99 1.09 11.88 -3.00
C VAL A 99 0.87 10.38 -3.11
N SER A 100 -0.38 9.92 -3.13
CA SER A 100 -0.72 8.49 -3.25
C SER A 100 -0.26 7.90 -4.59
N TYR A 101 -0.61 8.53 -5.72
CA TYR A 101 -0.24 8.01 -7.04
C TYR A 101 1.26 8.02 -7.30
N THR A 102 1.94 9.10 -6.89
CA THR A 102 3.40 9.21 -7.02
C THR A 102 4.12 8.18 -6.15
N ALA A 103 3.62 7.90 -4.94
CA ALA A 103 4.15 6.85 -4.08
C ALA A 103 3.99 5.45 -4.69
N VAL A 104 2.83 5.14 -5.32
CA VAL A 104 2.61 3.87 -6.02
C VAL A 104 3.59 3.68 -7.17
N LEU A 105 3.73 4.69 -8.03
CA LEU A 105 4.69 4.66 -9.14
C LEU A 105 6.13 4.53 -8.62
N GLY A 106 6.48 5.29 -7.58
CA GLY A 106 7.76 5.18 -6.89
C GLY A 106 8.01 3.78 -6.35
N GLY A 107 6.99 3.15 -5.75
CA GLY A 107 7.04 1.76 -5.28
C GLY A 107 7.38 0.77 -6.39
N ILE A 108 6.71 0.87 -7.55
CA ILE A 108 6.98 0.01 -8.71
C ILE A 108 8.41 0.20 -9.23
N LEU A 109 8.87 1.45 -9.33
CA LEU A 109 10.23 1.76 -9.76
C LEU A 109 11.28 1.23 -8.78
N MET A 110 11.05 1.40 -7.47
CA MET A 110 11.92 0.84 -6.42
C MET A 110 11.98 -0.68 -6.49
N CYS A 111 10.87 -1.37 -6.82
CA CYS A 111 10.89 -2.82 -7.03
C CYS A 111 11.80 -3.22 -8.18
N LYS A 112 11.71 -2.52 -9.32
CA LYS A 112 12.60 -2.78 -10.46
C LYS A 112 14.06 -2.54 -10.10
N MET A 113 14.36 -1.43 -9.41
CA MET A 113 15.72 -1.13 -8.94
C MET A 113 16.23 -2.19 -7.97
N ALA A 114 15.44 -2.58 -6.98
CA ALA A 114 15.80 -3.59 -6.00
C ALA A 114 16.04 -4.97 -6.65
N TYR A 115 15.24 -5.34 -7.65
CA TYR A 115 15.45 -6.55 -8.46
C TYR A 115 16.79 -6.51 -9.20
N ASP A 116 17.10 -5.40 -9.87
CA ASP A 116 18.35 -5.24 -10.63
C ASP A 116 19.58 -5.22 -9.71
N ILE A 117 19.50 -4.47 -8.61
CA ILE A 117 20.55 -4.40 -7.59
C ILE A 117 20.81 -5.80 -7.01
N THR A 118 19.75 -6.57 -6.72
CA THR A 118 19.90 -7.96 -6.26
C THR A 118 20.66 -8.80 -7.27
N SER A 119 20.31 -8.68 -8.55
CA SER A 119 21.00 -9.41 -9.63
C SER A 119 22.48 -9.02 -9.73
N ILE A 120 22.79 -7.72 -9.67
CA ILE A 120 24.17 -7.19 -9.74
C ILE A 120 24.99 -7.67 -8.54
N ILE A 121 24.49 -7.48 -7.32
CA ILE A 121 25.17 -7.93 -6.09
C ILE A 121 25.39 -9.44 -6.14
N SER A 122 24.38 -10.21 -6.55
CA SER A 122 24.48 -11.67 -6.62
C SER A 122 25.51 -12.13 -7.65
N LEU A 123 25.61 -11.46 -8.79
CA LEU A 123 26.62 -11.74 -9.81
C LEU A 123 28.05 -11.45 -9.30
N LEU A 124 28.23 -10.37 -8.53
CA LEU A 124 29.53 -9.96 -8.02
C LEU A 124 30.01 -10.83 -6.84
N TYR A 125 29.11 -11.17 -5.92
CA TYR A 125 29.47 -11.79 -4.64
C TYR A 125 29.16 -13.29 -4.55
N TYR A 126 28.26 -13.82 -5.38
CA TYR A 126 27.90 -15.24 -5.36
C TYR A 126 28.26 -15.93 -6.69
N LYS A 127 29.40 -16.62 -6.72
CA LYS A 127 29.90 -17.35 -7.90
C LYS A 127 28.89 -18.35 -8.48
N GLY A 128 28.04 -18.95 -7.63
CA GLY A 128 26.99 -19.88 -8.06
C GLY A 128 25.81 -19.23 -8.78
N TYR A 129 25.65 -17.90 -8.69
CA TYR A 129 24.56 -17.18 -9.35
C TYR A 129 24.60 -17.36 -10.87
N GLY A 130 25.79 -17.30 -11.47
CA GLY A 130 25.99 -17.47 -12.92
C GLY A 130 25.44 -18.79 -13.45
N SER A 131 25.58 -19.87 -12.68
CA SER A 131 25.12 -21.23 -13.02
C SER A 131 23.63 -21.50 -12.79
N LEU A 132 22.88 -20.58 -12.17
CA LEU A 132 21.45 -20.76 -11.96
C LEU A 132 20.67 -20.72 -13.29
N THR A 133 19.63 -21.54 -13.38
CA THR A 133 18.68 -21.50 -14.51
C THR A 133 17.97 -20.14 -14.59
N LYS A 134 17.39 -19.80 -15.75
CA LYS A 134 16.65 -18.54 -15.92
C LYS A 134 15.53 -18.38 -14.88
N THR A 135 14.79 -19.45 -14.61
CA THR A 135 13.71 -19.46 -13.61
C THR A 135 14.25 -19.26 -12.19
N GLN A 136 15.35 -19.92 -11.84
CA GLN A 136 15.99 -19.74 -10.52
C GLN A 136 16.54 -18.34 -10.34
N LYS A 137 17.13 -17.72 -11.39
CA LYS A 137 17.58 -16.31 -11.33
C LYS A 137 16.41 -15.36 -11.12
N LEU A 138 15.28 -15.61 -11.80
CA LEU A 138 14.07 -14.83 -11.63
C LEU A 138 13.56 -14.92 -10.18
N GLU A 139 13.43 -16.13 -9.64
CA GLU A 139 13.02 -16.32 -8.24
C GLU A 139 14.03 -15.71 -7.26
N TRP A 140 15.33 -15.88 -7.50
CA TRP A 140 16.41 -15.33 -6.68
C TRP A 140 16.30 -13.80 -6.57
N ASN A 141 16.15 -13.12 -7.72
CA ASN A 141 16.06 -11.67 -7.76
C ASN A 141 14.73 -11.18 -7.17
N ASN A 142 13.63 -11.90 -7.40
CA ASN A 142 12.35 -11.59 -6.76
C ASN A 142 12.43 -11.66 -5.22
N ARG A 143 13.13 -12.67 -4.70
CA ARG A 143 13.36 -12.82 -3.26
C ARG A 143 14.24 -11.70 -2.68
N GLY A 144 15.19 -11.16 -3.45
CA GLY A 144 15.93 -9.97 -3.00
C GLY A 144 15.07 -8.71 -2.97
N MET A 145 14.28 -8.49 -4.03
CA MET A 145 13.33 -7.38 -4.13
C MET A 145 12.32 -7.38 -2.98
N SER A 146 11.65 -8.51 -2.73
CA SER A 146 10.74 -8.69 -1.60
C SER A 146 11.42 -8.56 -0.23
N THR A 147 12.69 -8.96 -0.09
CA THR A 147 13.44 -8.76 1.16
C THR A 147 13.64 -7.26 1.45
N ILE A 148 13.97 -6.47 0.44
CA ILE A 148 14.17 -5.02 0.59
C ILE A 148 12.87 -4.33 0.96
N HIS A 149 11.77 -4.65 0.26
CA HIS A 149 10.44 -4.11 0.61
C HIS A 149 10.02 -4.51 2.02
N ALA A 150 10.17 -5.79 2.39
CA ALA A 150 9.80 -6.28 3.70
C ALA A 150 10.54 -5.56 4.83
N ILE A 151 11.83 -5.27 4.67
CA ILE A 151 12.60 -4.46 5.62
C ILE A 151 12.03 -3.05 5.71
N PHE A 152 11.84 -2.38 4.57
CA PHE A 152 11.28 -1.03 4.50
C PHE A 152 9.93 -0.95 5.20
N ILE A 153 8.96 -1.79 4.81
CA ILE A 153 7.60 -1.70 5.33
C ILE A 153 7.53 -2.11 6.79
N THR A 154 8.35 -3.06 7.24
CA THR A 154 8.41 -3.43 8.67
C THR A 154 8.90 -2.24 9.51
N VAL A 155 10.00 -1.61 9.11
CA VAL A 155 10.57 -0.46 9.84
C VAL A 155 9.56 0.68 9.88
N MET A 156 8.94 1.02 8.75
CA MET A 156 7.95 2.08 8.69
C MET A 156 6.69 1.75 9.50
N SER A 157 6.21 0.51 9.46
CA SER A 157 5.03 0.08 10.21
C SER A 157 5.28 0.15 11.72
N VAL A 158 6.45 -0.34 12.18
CA VAL A 158 6.84 -0.25 13.60
C VAL A 158 6.95 1.22 14.03
N TYR A 159 7.60 2.07 13.24
CA TYR A 159 7.71 3.49 13.51
C TYR A 159 6.32 4.15 13.62
N LEU A 160 5.44 3.92 12.64
CA LEU A 160 4.12 4.54 12.61
C LEU A 160 3.23 4.07 13.77
N VAL A 161 3.22 2.77 14.06
CA VAL A 161 2.37 2.18 15.11
C VAL A 161 2.84 2.56 16.51
N PHE A 162 4.15 2.53 16.78
CA PHE A 162 4.66 2.62 18.16
C PHE A 162 5.40 3.92 18.49
N PHE A 163 5.94 4.64 17.49
CA PHE A 163 6.86 5.76 17.75
C PHE A 163 6.38 7.12 17.20
N SER A 164 5.48 7.15 16.22
CA SER A 164 5.09 8.38 15.52
C SER A 164 4.03 9.22 16.25
N ASN A 165 3.48 8.73 17.37
CA ASN A 165 2.28 9.25 18.04
C ASN A 165 0.98 9.27 17.20
N LEU A 166 1.01 8.91 15.91
CA LEU A 166 -0.14 8.95 15.00
C LEU A 166 -1.36 8.16 15.53
N PHE A 167 -1.10 7.04 16.20
CA PHE A 167 -2.13 6.16 16.76
C PHE A 167 -2.16 6.16 18.29
N SER A 168 -1.67 7.23 18.93
CA SER A 168 -1.68 7.36 20.40
C SER A 168 -3.10 7.57 20.94
N ASP A 169 -3.44 6.89 22.03
CA ASP A 169 -4.75 7.05 22.72
C ASP A 169 -4.96 8.46 23.30
N GLN A 170 -3.91 9.28 23.36
CA GLN A 170 -3.98 10.66 23.86
C GLN A 170 -4.55 11.66 22.85
N LEU A 171 -4.61 11.29 21.57
CA LEU A 171 -5.20 12.15 20.54
C LEU A 171 -6.73 12.02 20.57
N ASP A 172 -7.41 13.11 20.24
CA ASP A 172 -8.87 13.12 20.12
C ASP A 172 -9.35 12.35 18.88
N GLY A 173 -10.59 11.85 18.95
CA GLY A 173 -11.27 11.18 17.86
C GLY A 173 -10.87 9.70 17.67
N PRO A 174 -11.58 8.98 16.80
CA PRO A 174 -11.40 7.54 16.61
C PRO A 174 -10.05 7.20 15.95
N VAL A 175 -9.31 6.25 16.52
CA VAL A 175 -7.99 5.82 16.01
C VAL A 175 -8.08 5.22 14.61
N THR A 176 -9.25 4.71 14.25
CA THR A 176 -9.55 4.10 12.96
C THR A 176 -9.60 5.07 11.78
N PHE A 177 -9.68 6.38 12.02
CA PHE A 177 -9.71 7.41 10.97
C PHE A 177 -8.42 8.21 10.87
N ARG A 178 -7.37 7.80 11.60
CA ARG A 178 -6.12 8.54 11.67
C ARG A 178 -5.19 8.12 10.55
N SER A 179 -4.69 9.12 9.83
CA SER A 179 -3.72 8.97 8.76
C SER A 179 -2.84 10.22 8.67
N SER A 180 -1.74 10.13 7.94
CA SER A 180 -0.79 11.21 7.68
C SER A 180 -0.21 11.06 6.28
N ASN A 181 0.40 12.12 5.74
CA ASN A 181 1.06 12.04 4.43
C ASN A 181 2.17 10.97 4.41
N LEU A 182 2.90 10.81 5.52
CA LEU A 182 3.92 9.77 5.64
C LEU A 182 3.32 8.37 5.63
N SER A 183 2.20 8.16 6.32
CA SER A 183 1.54 6.86 6.32
C SER A 183 0.94 6.53 4.96
N ILE A 184 0.21 7.47 4.34
CA ILE A 184 -0.33 7.31 2.99
C ILE A 184 0.79 7.01 1.98
N PHE A 185 1.89 7.78 2.01
CA PHE A 185 3.07 7.52 1.18
C PHE A 185 3.65 6.11 1.38
N THR A 186 3.80 5.68 2.64
CA THR A 186 4.31 4.36 2.99
C THR A 186 3.42 3.22 2.46
N LEU A 187 2.10 3.36 2.57
CA LEU A 187 1.16 2.40 2.00
C LEU A 187 1.23 2.42 0.48
N GLY A 188 1.33 3.61 -0.15
CA GLY A 188 1.48 3.75 -1.60
C GLY A 188 2.69 3.03 -2.17
N VAL A 189 3.85 3.17 -1.52
CA VAL A 189 5.05 2.39 -1.87
C VAL A 189 4.76 0.89 -1.80
N SER A 190 4.03 0.44 -0.77
CA SER A 190 3.68 -0.98 -0.60
C SER A 190 2.65 -1.46 -1.61
N VAL A 191 1.68 -0.63 -2.01
CA VAL A 191 0.77 -0.94 -3.12
C VAL A 191 1.57 -1.18 -4.39
N GLY A 192 2.52 -0.29 -4.71
CA GLY A 192 3.41 -0.45 -5.87
C GLY A 192 4.18 -1.78 -5.83
N TYR A 193 4.69 -2.16 -4.66
CA TYR A 193 5.30 -3.47 -4.44
C TYR A 193 4.34 -4.63 -4.67
N PHE A 194 3.18 -4.63 -4.02
CA PHE A 194 2.23 -5.73 -4.13
C PHE A 194 1.74 -5.91 -5.56
N ILE A 195 1.57 -4.84 -6.34
CA ILE A 195 1.25 -4.91 -7.77
C ILE A 195 2.40 -5.58 -8.54
N ALA A 196 3.63 -5.13 -8.34
CA ALA A 196 4.80 -5.66 -9.05
C ALA A 196 5.06 -7.13 -8.73
N ASP A 197 5.02 -7.51 -7.44
CA ASP A 197 5.26 -8.88 -7.00
C ASP A 197 4.13 -9.82 -7.44
N LEU A 198 2.86 -9.39 -7.34
CA LEU A 198 1.73 -10.17 -7.83
C LEU A 198 1.80 -10.38 -9.36
N ALA A 199 2.19 -9.37 -10.13
CA ALA A 199 2.40 -9.49 -11.56
C ALA A 199 3.49 -10.54 -11.88
N MET A 200 4.59 -10.54 -11.12
CA MET A 200 5.63 -11.57 -11.26
C MET A 200 5.15 -12.96 -10.85
N ILE A 201 4.40 -13.08 -9.75
CA ILE A 201 3.80 -14.34 -9.30
C ILE A 201 2.93 -14.93 -10.42
N PHE A 202 2.09 -14.12 -11.07
CA PHE A 202 1.28 -14.58 -12.20
C PHE A 202 2.10 -14.96 -13.42
N TRP A 203 3.08 -14.13 -13.78
CA TRP A 203 3.95 -14.37 -14.93
C TRP A 203 4.77 -15.66 -14.80
N ALA A 204 5.30 -15.90 -13.61
CA ALA A 204 6.16 -17.04 -13.31
C ALA A 204 5.41 -18.18 -12.61
N TYR A 205 4.08 -18.17 -12.56
CA TYR A 205 3.30 -19.20 -11.87
C TYR A 205 3.54 -20.60 -12.47
N PRO A 206 3.74 -21.66 -11.65
CA PRO A 206 3.74 -21.72 -10.18
C PRO A 206 5.13 -21.64 -9.53
N SER A 207 6.16 -21.16 -10.24
CA SER A 207 7.55 -21.21 -9.76
C SER A 207 7.83 -20.30 -8.55
N LEU A 208 7.13 -19.17 -8.41
CA LEU A 208 7.29 -18.24 -7.29
C LEU A 208 6.43 -18.57 -6.06
N GLY A 209 5.50 -19.53 -6.17
CA GLY A 209 4.61 -19.91 -5.08
C GLY A 209 3.33 -20.61 -5.53
N GLY A 210 2.69 -21.28 -4.58
CA GLY A 210 1.36 -21.89 -4.78
C GLY A 210 0.21 -20.88 -4.69
N MET A 211 -1.02 -21.38 -4.81
CA MET A 211 -2.23 -20.55 -4.75
C MET A 211 -2.37 -19.79 -3.42
N GLU A 212 -1.81 -20.32 -2.33
CA GLU A 212 -1.79 -19.62 -1.04
C GLU A 212 -1.01 -18.30 -1.11
N TYR A 213 0.05 -18.21 -1.93
CA TYR A 213 0.80 -16.97 -2.10
C TYR A 213 0.02 -15.95 -2.92
N VAL A 214 -0.68 -16.41 -3.97
CA VAL A 214 -1.57 -15.57 -4.78
C VAL A 214 -2.67 -14.98 -3.90
N LEU A 215 -3.35 -15.81 -3.11
CA LEU A 215 -4.42 -15.36 -2.20
C LEU A 215 -3.88 -14.37 -1.15
N HIS A 216 -2.73 -14.65 -0.56
CA HIS A 216 -2.09 -13.75 0.40
C HIS A 216 -1.80 -12.37 -0.21
N HIS A 217 -1.20 -12.32 -1.40
CA HIS A 217 -0.84 -11.06 -2.06
C HIS A 217 -2.08 -10.29 -2.55
N MET A 218 -3.11 -11.00 -3.06
CA MET A 218 -4.37 -10.36 -3.46
C MET A 218 -5.10 -9.73 -2.27
N LEU A 219 -5.24 -10.46 -1.16
CA LEU A 219 -5.89 -9.94 0.06
C LEU A 219 -5.12 -8.74 0.63
N SER A 220 -3.78 -8.84 0.67
CA SER A 220 -2.92 -7.77 1.13
C SER A 220 -3.03 -6.54 0.22
N LEU A 221 -2.97 -6.72 -1.11
CA LEU A 221 -3.10 -5.63 -2.06
C LEU A 221 -4.43 -4.90 -1.91
N ILE A 222 -5.56 -5.62 -1.86
CA ILE A 222 -6.89 -5.01 -1.70
C ILE A 222 -6.96 -4.23 -0.39
N SER A 223 -6.49 -4.82 0.71
CA SER A 223 -6.52 -4.16 2.02
C SER A 223 -5.66 -2.90 2.08
N VAL A 224 -4.44 -2.97 1.55
CA VAL A 224 -3.48 -1.85 1.56
C VAL A 224 -3.95 -0.72 0.63
N VAL A 225 -4.48 -1.04 -0.56
CA VAL A 225 -5.06 -0.05 -1.48
C VAL A 225 -6.20 0.71 -0.81
N PHE A 226 -7.11 0.00 -0.16
CA PHE A 226 -8.26 0.65 0.49
C PHE A 226 -7.83 1.49 1.69
N ALA A 227 -6.95 0.99 2.56
CA ALA A 227 -6.46 1.77 3.71
C ALA A 227 -5.65 3.01 3.29
N MET A 228 -4.95 2.93 2.15
CA MET A 228 -4.28 4.09 1.55
C MET A 228 -5.28 5.11 1.04
N TYR A 229 -6.30 4.66 0.29
CA TYR A 229 -7.25 5.54 -0.38
C TYR A 229 -8.28 6.17 0.57
N SER A 230 -8.82 5.40 1.52
CA SER A 230 -9.81 5.90 2.47
C SER A 230 -9.19 6.63 3.66
N GLY A 231 -7.91 6.38 3.96
CA GLY A 231 -7.28 6.83 5.20
C GLY A 231 -7.77 6.10 6.46
N GLU A 232 -8.67 5.12 6.31
CA GLU A 232 -9.28 4.38 7.42
C GLU A 232 -8.54 3.07 7.69
N GLY A 233 -8.56 2.62 8.96
CA GLY A 233 -8.04 1.32 9.37
C GLY A 233 -6.52 1.17 9.24
N GLN A 234 -5.77 2.26 8.99
CA GLN A 234 -4.33 2.20 8.75
C GLN A 234 -3.57 1.57 9.91
N LEU A 235 -3.97 1.79 11.16
CA LEU A 235 -3.40 1.13 12.33
C LEU A 235 -3.36 -0.40 12.16
N TYR A 236 -4.50 -1.00 11.82
CA TYR A 236 -4.63 -2.45 11.66
C TYR A 236 -3.90 -2.96 10.42
N THR A 237 -3.91 -2.19 9.34
CA THR A 237 -3.11 -2.49 8.15
C THR A 237 -1.62 -2.52 8.47
N TYR A 238 -1.11 -1.54 9.24
CA TYR A 238 0.30 -1.54 9.65
C TYR A 238 0.63 -2.64 10.64
N MET A 239 -0.25 -2.96 11.59
CA MET A 239 -0.05 -4.14 12.45
C MET A 239 0.06 -5.42 11.63
N CYS A 240 -0.75 -5.60 10.59
CA CYS A 240 -0.58 -6.71 9.64
C CYS A 240 0.75 -6.63 8.88
N LEU A 241 1.17 -5.46 8.41
CA LEU A 241 2.40 -5.27 7.64
C LEU A 241 3.69 -5.46 8.45
N ILE A 242 3.68 -5.28 9.78
CA ILE A 242 4.80 -5.67 10.66
C ILE A 242 5.16 -7.14 10.49
N SER A 243 4.18 -7.98 10.13
CA SER A 243 4.41 -9.42 9.90
C SER A 243 5.33 -9.72 8.71
N GLU A 244 5.62 -8.73 7.85
CA GLU A 244 6.63 -8.85 6.79
C GLU A 244 8.05 -8.99 7.34
N ILE A 245 8.29 -8.74 8.63
CA ILE A 245 9.59 -9.00 9.28
C ILE A 245 10.05 -10.45 9.13
N THR A 246 9.14 -11.40 8.89
CA THR A 246 9.48 -12.80 8.66
C THR A 246 10.00 -13.07 7.24
N THR A 247 9.65 -12.23 6.26
CA THR A 247 9.94 -12.41 4.83
C THR A 247 11.45 -12.48 4.54
N PRO A 248 12.30 -11.60 5.10
CA PRO A 248 13.75 -11.75 4.99
C PRO A 248 14.28 -13.11 5.46
N GLY A 249 13.73 -13.65 6.56
CA GLY A 249 14.12 -14.97 7.08
C GLY A 249 13.70 -16.13 6.16
N ILE A 250 12.49 -16.05 5.59
CA ILE A 250 12.00 -17.01 4.58
C ILE A 250 12.91 -16.99 3.35
N ASN A 251 13.21 -15.80 2.84
CA ASN A 251 14.05 -15.63 1.66
C ASN A 251 15.49 -16.07 1.92
N LEU A 252 16.07 -15.73 3.07
CA LEU A 252 17.40 -16.21 3.47
C LEU A 252 17.44 -17.74 3.55
N ARG A 253 16.40 -18.38 4.09
CA ARG A 253 16.31 -19.84 4.12
C ARG A 253 16.36 -20.45 2.72
N TRP A 254 15.64 -19.83 1.79
CA TRP A 254 15.62 -20.26 0.40
C TRP A 254 16.97 -20.03 -0.28
N PHE A 255 17.62 -18.89 -0.08
CA PHE A 255 18.96 -18.63 -0.63
C PHE A 255 19.98 -19.67 -0.16
N LEU A 256 19.96 -20.01 1.13
CA LEU A 256 20.82 -21.05 1.70
C LEU A 256 20.48 -22.44 1.15
N ASP A 257 19.22 -22.75 0.89
CA ASP A 257 18.80 -24.00 0.24
C ASP A 257 19.36 -24.09 -1.19
N THR A 258 19.08 -23.06 -2.01
CA THR A 258 19.51 -22.98 -3.41
C THR A 258 21.03 -22.97 -3.55
N ALA A 259 21.75 -22.43 -2.56
CA ALA A 259 23.22 -22.49 -2.50
C ALA A 259 23.77 -23.85 -2.01
N GLY A 260 22.94 -24.85 -1.77
CA GLY A 260 23.36 -26.17 -1.27
C GLY A 260 23.75 -26.19 0.20
N MET A 261 23.43 -25.13 0.97
CA MET A 261 23.90 -24.90 2.34
C MET A 261 22.94 -25.41 3.42
N LYS A 262 22.04 -26.37 3.13
CA LYS A 262 21.07 -26.93 4.11
C LYS A 262 21.70 -27.48 5.38
N LYS A 263 22.94 -27.97 5.32
CA LYS A 263 23.65 -28.57 6.44
C LYS A 263 24.41 -27.55 7.30
N SER A 264 24.50 -26.29 6.85
CA SER A 264 25.26 -25.23 7.52
C SER A 264 24.66 -24.83 8.88
N LYS A 265 25.49 -24.23 9.75
CA LYS A 265 25.02 -23.60 10.99
C LYS A 265 24.07 -22.43 10.70
N ALA A 266 24.33 -21.66 9.64
CA ALA A 266 23.47 -20.55 9.20
C ALA A 266 22.04 -21.00 8.89
N TYR A 267 21.87 -22.15 8.20
CA TYR A 267 20.54 -22.69 7.89
C TYR A 267 19.76 -23.14 9.15
N LEU A 268 20.48 -23.64 10.15
CA LEU A 268 19.90 -24.01 11.45
C LEU A 268 19.47 -22.78 12.24
N VAL A 269 20.40 -21.81 12.42
CA VAL A 269 20.13 -20.56 13.14
C VAL A 269 18.96 -19.83 12.50
N ASN A 270 18.97 -19.66 11.17
CA ASN A 270 17.86 -19.04 10.46
C ASN A 270 16.54 -19.78 10.69
N GLY A 271 16.54 -21.12 10.73
CA GLY A 271 15.35 -21.91 11.02
C GLY A 271 14.77 -21.65 12.41
N PHE A 272 15.63 -21.52 13.42
CA PHE A 272 15.22 -21.16 14.78
C PHE A 272 14.73 -19.71 14.87
N THR A 273 15.48 -18.76 14.30
CA THR A 273 15.08 -17.35 14.23
C THR A 273 13.73 -17.18 13.54
N MET A 274 13.50 -17.87 12.42
CA MET A 274 12.20 -17.86 11.74
C MET A 274 11.07 -18.40 12.61
N PHE A 275 11.31 -19.45 13.40
CA PHE A 275 10.30 -19.97 14.32
C PHE A 275 9.89 -18.92 15.36
N VAL A 276 10.86 -18.26 16.00
CA VAL A 276 10.60 -17.20 16.99
C VAL A 276 9.92 -16.00 16.35
N ALA A 277 10.46 -15.50 15.23
CA ALA A 277 9.91 -14.36 14.52
C ALA A 277 8.47 -14.61 14.05
N TRP A 278 8.15 -15.83 13.60
CA TRP A 278 6.79 -16.19 13.20
C TRP A 278 5.83 -16.22 14.38
N LEU A 279 6.24 -16.79 15.51
CA LEU A 279 5.40 -16.80 16.71
C LEU A 279 5.07 -15.37 17.15
N VAL A 280 6.06 -14.49 17.22
CA VAL A 280 5.87 -13.11 17.68
C VAL A 280 5.08 -12.29 16.67
N ALA A 281 5.55 -12.20 15.42
CA ALA A 281 5.01 -11.24 14.45
C ALA A 281 3.76 -11.73 13.71
N ARG A 282 3.49 -13.05 13.68
CA ARG A 282 2.35 -13.62 12.91
C ARG A 282 1.29 -14.31 13.76
N ILE A 283 1.61 -14.68 15.01
CA ILE A 283 0.65 -15.28 15.94
C ILE A 283 0.31 -14.30 17.06
N ILE A 284 1.28 -13.92 17.89
CA ILE A 284 1.04 -13.03 19.05
C ILE A 284 0.53 -11.66 18.59
N LEU A 285 1.18 -11.06 17.59
CA LEU A 285 0.75 -9.77 17.05
C LEU A 285 -0.68 -9.82 16.47
N PHE A 286 -1.08 -10.92 15.83
CA PHE A 286 -2.45 -11.06 15.31
C PHE A 286 -3.46 -11.23 16.44
N VAL A 287 -3.13 -11.96 17.52
CA VAL A 287 -3.96 -12.02 18.72
C VAL A 287 -4.15 -10.62 19.32
N TYR A 288 -3.07 -9.85 19.43
CA TYR A 288 -3.14 -8.46 19.88
C TYR A 288 -3.98 -7.56 18.95
N LEU A 289 -3.83 -7.73 17.63
CA LEU A 289 -4.64 -7.01 16.64
C LEU A 289 -6.13 -7.29 16.85
N PHE A 290 -6.55 -8.55 17.02
CA PHE A 290 -7.95 -8.89 17.28
C PHE A 290 -8.46 -8.36 18.62
N TYR A 291 -7.63 -8.43 19.66
CA TYR A 291 -7.92 -7.81 20.94
C TYR A 291 -8.18 -6.30 20.77
N HIS A 292 -7.31 -5.60 20.05
CA HIS A 292 -7.46 -4.16 19.82
C HIS A 292 -8.73 -3.83 19.03
N ILE A 293 -9.03 -4.59 17.97
CA ILE A 293 -10.29 -4.45 17.19
C ILE A 293 -11.51 -4.65 18.09
N TYR A 294 -11.49 -5.65 18.97
CA TYR A 294 -12.61 -5.95 19.87
C TYR A 294 -12.88 -4.80 20.84
N PHE A 295 -11.85 -4.23 21.47
CA PHE A 295 -12.02 -3.10 22.39
C PHE A 295 -12.36 -1.78 21.70
N HIS A 296 -12.00 -1.62 20.41
CA HIS A 296 -12.31 -0.44 19.61
C HIS A 296 -13.44 -0.69 18.61
N TYR A 297 -14.30 -1.66 18.89
CA TYR A 297 -15.34 -2.11 17.97
C TYR A 297 -16.28 -1.00 17.52
N ASP A 298 -16.65 -0.10 18.43
CA ASP A 298 -17.53 1.03 18.12
C ASP A 298 -16.88 2.03 17.15
N GLN A 299 -15.55 2.17 17.18
CA GLN A 299 -14.81 3.01 16.23
C GLN A 299 -14.66 2.32 14.87
N VAL A 300 -14.50 1.00 14.87
CA VAL A 300 -14.43 0.18 13.64
C VAL A 300 -15.76 0.24 12.90
N LYS A 301 -16.89 0.16 13.60
CA LYS A 301 -18.24 0.26 13.04
C LYS A 301 -18.57 1.60 12.36
N GLN A 302 -17.87 2.67 12.72
CA GLN A 302 -18.08 3.99 12.14
C GLN A 302 -17.42 4.15 10.76
N MET A 303 -16.40 3.34 10.45
CA MET A 303 -15.71 3.37 9.15
C MET A 303 -16.65 3.00 8.01
N HIS A 304 -16.24 3.29 6.77
CA HIS A 304 -16.94 2.78 5.59
C HIS A 304 -17.12 1.25 5.66
N THR A 305 -18.30 0.77 5.24
CA THR A 305 -18.68 -0.65 5.28
C THR A 305 -17.59 -1.55 4.70
N PHE A 306 -16.97 -1.12 3.60
CA PHE A 306 -15.91 -1.90 2.96
C PHE A 306 -14.62 -1.97 3.80
N SER A 307 -14.16 -0.84 4.37
CA SER A 307 -13.04 -0.81 5.32
C SER A 307 -13.32 -1.71 6.53
N CYS A 308 -14.55 -1.65 7.05
CA CYS A 308 -15.03 -2.47 8.14
C CYS A 308 -14.91 -3.98 7.81
N ILE A 309 -15.39 -4.39 6.64
CA ILE A 309 -15.27 -5.77 6.14
C ILE A 309 -13.80 -6.18 6.03
N LEU A 310 -12.93 -5.33 5.49
CA LEU A 310 -11.51 -5.65 5.32
C LEU A 310 -10.79 -5.83 6.67
N VAL A 311 -11.04 -4.94 7.65
CA VAL A 311 -10.43 -4.99 8.98
C VAL A 311 -10.76 -6.28 9.73
N PHE A 312 -11.94 -6.87 9.51
CA PHE A 312 -12.26 -8.19 10.07
C PHE A 312 -11.78 -9.35 9.20
N SER A 313 -12.11 -9.34 7.91
CA SER A 313 -11.94 -10.52 7.03
C SER A 313 -10.48 -10.80 6.69
N VAL A 314 -9.69 -9.77 6.36
CA VAL A 314 -8.31 -9.96 5.91
C VAL A 314 -7.42 -10.49 7.03
N PRO A 315 -7.37 -9.88 8.23
CA PRO A 315 -6.57 -10.42 9.33
C PRO A 315 -7.01 -11.85 9.72
N THR A 316 -8.30 -12.17 9.61
CA THR A 316 -8.82 -13.51 9.94
C THR A 316 -8.29 -14.56 8.98
N ILE A 317 -8.39 -14.32 7.67
CA ILE A 317 -7.87 -15.24 6.66
C ILE A 317 -6.35 -15.37 6.80
N LEU A 318 -5.65 -14.24 6.98
CA LEU A 318 -4.20 -14.23 7.18
C LEU A 318 -3.78 -15.00 8.44
N LEU A 319 -4.51 -14.92 9.55
CA LEU A 319 -4.22 -15.70 10.75
C LEU A 319 -4.34 -17.21 10.49
N VAL A 320 -5.39 -17.66 9.79
CA VAL A 320 -5.55 -19.07 9.42
C VAL A 320 -4.34 -19.53 8.60
N MET A 321 -3.93 -18.75 7.60
CA MET A 321 -2.75 -19.04 6.78
C MET A 321 -1.47 -19.07 7.63
N ASN A 322 -1.31 -18.11 8.54
CA ASN A 322 -0.17 -18.03 9.45
C ASN A 322 -0.08 -19.25 10.37
N ILE A 323 -1.19 -19.77 10.88
CA ILE A 323 -1.23 -21.00 11.69
C ILE A 323 -0.82 -22.21 10.84
N MET A 324 -1.35 -22.35 9.62
CA MET A 324 -0.98 -23.44 8.71
C MET A 324 0.53 -23.44 8.39
N TRP A 325 1.09 -22.26 8.10
CA TRP A 325 2.52 -22.11 7.81
C TRP A 325 3.38 -22.32 9.05
N PHE A 326 2.95 -21.84 10.22
CA PHE A 326 3.64 -22.10 11.48
C PHE A 326 3.76 -23.60 11.78
N ALA A 327 2.69 -24.36 11.52
CA ALA A 327 2.72 -25.83 11.63
C ALA A 327 3.72 -26.48 10.66
N LYS A 328 3.95 -25.90 9.46
CA LYS A 328 5.01 -26.36 8.54
C LYS A 328 6.40 -26.05 9.10
N ILE A 329 6.62 -24.85 9.65
CA ILE A 329 7.90 -24.43 10.25
C ILE A 329 8.25 -25.33 11.44
N LEU A 330 7.30 -25.54 12.36
CA LEU A 330 7.49 -26.40 13.52
C LEU A 330 7.88 -27.83 13.14
N ARG A 331 7.19 -28.41 12.14
CA ARG A 331 7.55 -29.74 11.60
C ARG A 331 8.94 -29.75 10.97
N GLY A 332 9.31 -28.69 10.24
CA GLY A 332 10.65 -28.55 9.66
C GLY A 332 11.76 -28.46 10.71
N LEU A 333 11.51 -27.70 11.79
CA LEU A 333 12.45 -27.56 12.91
C LEU A 333 12.63 -28.89 13.65
N LYS A 334 11.53 -29.57 14.02
CA LYS A 334 11.57 -30.90 14.66
C LYS A 334 12.40 -31.91 13.86
N LYS A 335 12.18 -31.98 12.54
CA LYS A 335 12.97 -32.85 11.63
C LYS A 335 14.46 -32.49 11.59
N THR A 336 14.80 -31.22 11.77
CA THR A 336 16.20 -30.76 11.74
C THR A 336 16.93 -31.11 13.04
N LEU A 337 16.24 -31.00 14.18
CA LEU A 337 16.78 -31.38 15.50
C LEU A 337 16.92 -32.89 15.65
N ALA A 338 15.91 -33.66 15.22
CA ALA A 338 15.93 -35.12 15.31
C ALA A 338 17.01 -35.81 14.45
N LYS A 339 17.60 -35.10 13.47
CA LYS A 339 18.73 -35.62 12.67
C LYS A 339 20.10 -35.34 13.29
N ARG A 340 20.13 -34.55 14.37
CA ARG A 340 21.35 -34.14 15.08
C ARG A 340 21.48 -34.81 16.46
N GLN A 341 20.37 -35.35 16.96
CA GLN A 341 20.36 -36.40 17.99
C GLN A 341 20.70 -37.73 17.30
#